data_AF-A0A8C7WR57-F1
#
_entry.id   AF-A0A8C7WR57-F1
#
_cell.length_a   1.000
_cell.length_b   1.000
_cell.length_c   1.000
_cell.angle_alpha   90.00
_cell.angle_beta   90.00
_cell.angle_gamma   90.00
#
_symmetry.space_group_name_H-M   'P 1'
#
loop_
_entity.id
_entity.type
_entity.pdbx_description
1 polymer ?
#
loop_
_entity_poly.entity_id
_entity_poly.type
_entity_poly.pdbx_seq_one_letter_code
_entity_poly.pdbx_strand_id
1 'polypeptide(L)' 'MIETECFRDLNVFGPQGTRPPDLDWNQPPEPPRRSLLDRIFRRHVRECTELQINPSFHLTHAHLLSLL' A
#
# COMPACT_ATOMS: atom_id res chain seq x y z
N MET A 1 14.86 20.35 11.33
CA MET A 1 15.23 18.99 11.84
C MET A 1 16.10 19.11 13.07
N ILE A 2 17.29 19.72 12.98
CA ILE A 2 18.17 19.92 14.16
C ILE A 2 17.74 21.14 14.98
N GLU A 3 17.73 22.34 14.38
CA GLU A 3 17.38 23.60 15.09
C GLU A 3 15.95 23.64 15.62
N THR A 4 15.04 22.94 14.95
CA THR A 4 13.64 22.80 15.36
C THR A 4 13.46 21.72 16.43
N GLU A 5 14.55 21.14 16.93
CA GLU A 5 14.60 20.03 17.91
C GLU A 5 13.87 18.75 17.49
N CYS A 6 13.25 18.69 16.31
CA CYS A 6 12.54 17.51 15.82
C CYS A 6 13.42 16.25 15.80
N PHE A 7 14.73 16.39 15.56
CA PHE A 7 15.66 15.28 15.58
C PHE A 7 15.77 14.65 16.96
N ARG A 8 15.74 15.45 18.03
CA ARG A 8 15.81 14.95 19.40
C ARG A 8 14.62 14.07 19.75
N ASP A 9 13.44 14.44 19.24
CA ASP A 9 12.20 13.70 19.48
C ASP A 9 12.08 12.44 18.62
N LEU A 10 12.61 12.47 17.39
CA LEU A 10 12.49 11.38 16.42
C LEU A 10 13.62 10.35 16.51
N ASN A 11 14.85 10.77 16.81
CA ASN A 11 16.02 9.90 16.84
C ASN A 11 16.15 9.19 18.20
N VAL A 12 15.16 8.35 18.49
CA VAL A 12 15.08 7.57 19.72
C VAL A 12 15.35 6.09 19.43
N PHE A 13 16.24 5.48 20.21
CA PHE A 13 16.52 4.04 20.17
C PHE A 13 15.76 3.30 21.26
N GLY A 14 15.58 1.99 21.08
CA GLY A 14 14.99 1.14 22.09
C GLY A 14 15.92 0.91 23.30
N PRO A 15 15.44 0.21 24.34
CA PRO A 15 16.26 -0.16 25.50
C PRO A 15 17.58 -0.80 25.05
N GLN A 16 18.69 -0.46 25.71
CA GLN A 16 20.04 -0.93 25.37
C GLN A 16 20.51 -0.56 23.95
N GLY A 17 19.97 0.52 23.37
CA GLY A 17 20.34 0.94 22.01
C GLY A 17 19.82 -0.01 20.93
N THR A 18 18.77 -0.77 21.24
CA THR A 18 18.16 -1.68 20.27
C THR A 18 17.58 -0.91 19.09
N ARG A 19 17.62 -1.56 17.93
CA ARG A 19 17.16 -0.99 16.68
C ARG A 19 15.63 -0.82 16.72
N PRO A 20 15.10 0.38 16.46
CA PRO A 20 13.66 0.59 16.42
C PRO A 20 13.03 -0.11 15.19
N PRO A 21 11.72 -0.40 15.22
CA PRO A 21 11.05 -1.20 14.19
C PRO A 21 11.14 -0.63 12.78
N ASP A 22 11.18 0.70 12.65
CA ASP A 22 11.33 1.42 11.37
C ASP A 22 12.69 1.20 10.71
N LEU A 23 13.69 0.70 11.45
CA LEU A 23 15.02 0.36 10.94
C LEU A 23 15.24 -1.16 10.75
N ASP A 24 14.25 -2.02 11.04
CA ASP A 24 14.34 -3.45 10.77
C ASP A 24 14.14 -3.75 9.28
N TRP A 25 15.19 -4.26 8.63
CA TRP A 25 15.17 -4.64 7.21
C TRP A 25 14.25 -5.82 6.91
N ASN A 26 13.97 -6.65 7.92
CA ASN A 26 13.09 -7.81 7.76
C ASN A 26 11.62 -7.41 7.86
N GLN A 27 11.33 -6.20 8.34
CA GLN A 27 9.98 -5.69 8.47
C GLN A 27 9.56 -4.98 7.17
N PRO A 28 8.49 -5.43 6.49
CA PRO A 28 7.97 -4.71 5.35
C PRO A 28 7.39 -3.35 5.79
N PRO A 29 7.45 -2.31 4.93
CA PRO A 29 6.87 -1.02 5.25
C PRO A 29 5.37 -1.14 5.51
N GLU A 30 4.84 -0.32 6.43
CA GLU A 30 3.39 -0.28 6.67
C GLU A 30 2.64 0.03 5.37
N PRO A 31 1.50 -0.66 5.11
CA PRO A 31 0.71 -0.39 3.93
C PRO A 31 0.21 1.05 3.94
N PRO A 32 0.13 1.71 2.77
CA PRO A 32 -0.34 3.08 2.69
C PRO A 32 -1.73 3.21 3.31
N ARG A 33 -1.90 4.21 4.19
CA ARG A 33 -3.20 4.49 4.80
C ARG A 33 -4.19 4.81 3.68
N ARG A 34 -5.24 4.00 3.57
CA ARG A 34 -6.30 4.22 2.58
C ARG A 34 -6.98 5.55 2.87
N SER A 35 -6.88 6.48 1.94
CA SER A 35 -7.54 7.78 2.08
C SER A 35 -9.07 7.61 1.99
N LEU A 36 -9.81 8.60 2.49
CA LEU A 36 -11.26 8.65 2.26
C LEU A 36 -11.58 8.63 0.77
N LEU A 37 -10.76 9.29 -0.06
CA LEU A 37 -10.89 9.28 -1.51
C LEU A 37 -10.69 7.87 -2.08
N ASP A 38 -9.69 7.12 -1.61
CA ASP A 38 -9.52 5.71 -2.01
C ASP A 38 -10.77 4.88 -1.72
N ARG A 39 -11.42 5.13 -0.58
CA ARG A 39 -12.66 4.45 -0.20
C ARG A 39 -13.82 4.82 -1.11
N ILE A 40 -13.93 6.09 -1.52
CA ILE A 40 -14.99 6.59 -2.39
C ILE A 40 -14.79 6.08 -3.82
N PHE A 41 -13.62 6.26 -4.41
CA PHE A 41 -13.37 5.87 -5.81
C PHE A 41 -13.33 4.35 -6.01
N ARG A 42 -12.89 3.55 -5.02
CA ARG A 42 -12.97 2.08 -5.12
C ARG A 42 -14.40 1.53 -5.05
N ARG A 43 -15.35 2.26 -4.45
CA ARG A 43 -16.76 1.85 -4.43
C ARG A 43 -17.42 2.03 -5.79
N HIS A 44 -17.15 3.13 -6.49
CA HIS A 44 -17.67 3.38 -7.84
C HIS A 44 -17.17 2.35 -8.87
N VAL A 45 -15.95 1.83 -8.72
CA VAL A 45 -15.42 0.77 -9.62
C VAL A 45 -16.17 -0.55 -9.45
N ARG A 46 -16.74 -0.83 -8.26
CA ARG A 46 -17.46 -2.09 -7.99
C ARG A 46 -18.89 -2.08 -8.54
N GLU A 47 -19.56 -0.93 -8.61
CA GLU A 47 -20.92 -0.84 -9.17
C GLU A 47 -20.96 -1.04 -10.70
N CYS A 48 -19.86 -0.80 -11.41
CA CYS A 48 -19.78 -1.07 -12.86
C CYS A 48 -19.52 -2.55 -13.21
N THR A 49 -19.38 -3.45 -12.23
CA THR A 49 -19.08 -4.88 -12.48
C THR A 49 -20.20 -5.86 -12.12
N GLU A 50 -21.39 -5.38 -11.73
CA GLU A 50 -22.51 -6.26 -11.32
C GLU A 50 -23.50 -6.61 -12.44
N LEU A 51 -23.26 -6.24 -13.71
CA LEU A 51 -24.16 -6.64 -14.80
C LEU A 51 -23.74 -7.84 -15.65
N GLN A 52 -22.61 -8.53 -15.38
CA GLN A 52 -22.29 -9.76 -16.12
C GLN A 52 -21.57 -10.83 -15.28
N ILE A 53 -22.38 -11.58 -14.54
CA ILE A 53 -22.07 -12.91 -13.97
C ILE A 53 -23.12 -13.81 -14.63
N ASN A 54 -22.86 -14.67 -15.63
CA ASN A 54 -21.78 -15.64 -15.90
C ASN A 54 -21.87 -16.13 -17.38
N PRO A 55 -20.99 -17.04 -17.90
CA PRO A 55 -19.67 -17.50 -17.43
C PRO A 55 -18.59 -17.46 -18.56
N SER A 56 -17.34 -17.73 -18.19
CA SER A 56 -16.21 -18.08 -19.09
C SER A 56 -15.51 -16.91 -19.79
N PHE A 57 -14.19 -17.04 -19.95
CA PHE A 57 -13.25 -16.07 -20.53
C PHE A 57 -12.72 -14.99 -19.58
N HIS A 58 -12.00 -15.43 -18.55
CA HIS A 58 -10.85 -14.66 -18.08
C HIS A 58 -9.73 -14.74 -19.12
N LEU A 59 -9.81 -13.93 -20.17
CA LEU A 59 -8.65 -13.65 -21.01
C LEU A 59 -7.86 -12.52 -20.34
N THR A 60 -6.94 -12.90 -19.44
CA THR A 60 -6.04 -11.95 -18.78
C THR A 60 -5.19 -11.21 -19.81
N HIS A 61 -4.93 -9.92 -19.57
CA HIS A 61 -4.10 -9.01 -20.38
C HIS A 61 -2.77 -9.62 -20.88
N ALA A 62 -2.25 -10.62 -20.17
CA ALA A 62 -1.11 -11.45 -20.59
C ALA A 62 -1.28 -12.14 -21.96
N HIS A 63 -2.50 -12.57 -22.34
CA HIS A 63 -2.74 -13.23 -23.62
C HIS A 63 -2.76 -12.26 -24.83
N LEU A 64 -3.02 -10.97 -24.61
CA LEU A 64 -3.00 -9.98 -25.69
C LEU A 64 -1.58 -9.61 -26.11
N LEU A 65 -0.62 -9.68 -25.19
CA LEU A 65 0.80 -9.41 -25.47
C LEU A 65 1.52 -10.57 -26.18
N SER A 66 0.95 -11.78 -26.15
CA SER A 66 1.49 -12.95 -26.87
C SER A 66 1.01 -13.07 -28.32
N LEU A 67 0.14 -12.16 -28.80
CA LEU A 67 -0.40 -12.14 -30.16
C LEU A 67 0.11 -10.95 -31.00
N LEU A 68 1.06 -10.17 -30.47
CA LEU A 68 1.87 -9.19 -31.21
C LEU A 68 3.30 -9.72 -31.35
#